data_AF-A0A3D8QHQ7-F1
#
_entry.id   AF-A0A3D8QHQ7-F1
#
_cell.length_a   1.000
_cell.length_b   1.000
_cell.length_c   1.000
_cell.angle_alpha   90.00
_cell.angle_beta   90.00
_cell.angle_gamma   90.00
#
_symmetry.space_group_name_H-M   'P 1'
#
loop_
_entity.id
_entity.type
_entity.pdbx_description
1 polymer ?
#
loop_
_entity_poly.entity_id
_entity_poly.type
_entity_poly.pdbx_seq_one_letter_code
_entity_poly.pdbx_strand_id
1 'polypeptide(L)'
;MPNDGGRQFQWVNATRPGRNLDQGVRKIVRTHVMNDHVRQKKHQKLRNENAAPSSAARPSQDERPGSQFESPAVKNDAVPRGLGYPSALTLWSYPIPMTARTHALLNHYVYHVTERLYPLSKQLKFNPFRGEAWFQFAVTDAAMLHALLYSGANYLSLLEGKRESEDSVYHLGKTVQIINRRLQKSVMVDDSTIGALTCVALGESMSGHLDLWHVHMRGLKELIRSREDMNPLSHLLRIKLHRTDVAGAIDYAESPYLPFERANIPRVWSLIPAQQQEEIYEHLTSTLYQAGVHSDLVEIMVELAYFSSAVLLSKTDSMIRLNPSALTEDMYWIQHQLLSFSCGPASFHSIGNIDAACRLGGLLYMKALLEEIPHSYTGPTILLDELRTHLEGIASDEGNSSLLTWLTLLGLQFTKQDLPKQWFAKHLSEIAQFPLGLGSSSILSLHKLFSTSSERMNRITSVPKMLEL
;
A
#
# COMPACT_ATOMS: atom_id res chain seq x y z
N MET A 1 -41.67 -16.82 -1.11
CA MET A 1 -40.34 -16.20 -1.22
C MET A 1 -39.86 -15.91 0.20
N PRO A 2 -38.84 -16.62 0.73
CA PRO A 2 -38.32 -16.31 2.05
C PRO A 2 -37.64 -14.95 2.03
N ASN A 3 -37.97 -14.13 3.02
CA ASN A 3 -37.45 -12.80 3.26
C ASN A 3 -35.97 -12.92 3.70
N ASP A 4 -35.04 -12.63 2.80
CA ASP A 4 -33.60 -12.66 3.12
C ASP A 4 -33.30 -11.43 3.99
N GLY A 5 -33.12 -11.67 5.30
CA GLY A 5 -32.91 -10.61 6.28
C GLY A 5 -31.72 -9.75 5.90
N GLY A 6 -31.98 -8.48 5.59
CA GLY A 6 -30.95 -7.51 5.21
C GLY A 6 -29.79 -7.54 6.19
N ARG A 7 -28.59 -7.90 5.69
CA ARG A 7 -27.37 -7.94 6.51
C ARG A 7 -27.10 -6.55 7.06
N GLN A 8 -27.31 -6.36 8.35
CA GLN A 8 -27.01 -5.11 9.05
C GLN A 8 -25.49 -5.03 9.27
N PHE A 9 -24.79 -4.24 8.44
CA PHE A 9 -23.37 -3.99 8.63
C PHE A 9 -23.15 -2.95 9.73
N GLN A 10 -22.24 -3.25 10.67
CA GLN A 10 -21.79 -2.31 11.68
C GLN A 10 -20.27 -2.21 11.67
N TRP A 11 -19.77 -0.99 11.56
CA TRP A 11 -18.35 -0.68 11.69
C TRP A 11 -17.98 -0.55 13.15
N VAL A 12 -16.83 -1.11 13.50
CA VAL A 12 -16.35 -1.19 14.88
C VAL A 12 -15.15 -0.28 15.05
N ASN A 13 -15.06 0.37 16.21
CA ASN A 13 -13.82 0.94 16.72
C ASN A 13 -13.45 0.14 17.97
N ALA A 14 -12.28 -0.49 18.00
CA ALA A 14 -11.80 -1.25 19.15
C ALA A 14 -11.05 -0.40 20.18
N THR A 15 -10.74 0.86 19.86
CA THR A 15 -10.03 1.80 20.73
C THR A 15 -11.04 2.59 21.56
N ARG A 16 -11.00 2.44 22.89
CA ARG A 16 -11.69 3.34 23.84
C ARG A 16 -10.81 3.57 25.06
N PRO A 17 -10.56 4.83 25.47
CA PRO A 17 -9.96 5.10 26.76
C PRO A 17 -11.02 4.86 27.84
N GLY A 18 -10.74 3.97 28.80
CA GLY A 18 -11.41 4.03 30.11
C GLY A 18 -12.65 3.18 30.35
N ARG A 19 -13.04 2.21 29.50
CA ARG A 19 -13.91 1.12 29.94
C ARG A 19 -13.49 -0.19 29.31
N ASN A 20 -13.37 -1.22 30.16
CA ASN A 20 -13.19 -2.61 29.80
C ASN A 20 -13.87 -2.92 28.47
N LEU A 21 -13.04 -3.35 27.53
CA LEU A 21 -13.35 -3.91 26.23
C LEU A 21 -14.73 -4.55 26.25
N ASP A 22 -15.63 -4.11 25.38
CA ASP A 22 -16.85 -4.85 25.17
C ASP A 22 -16.44 -6.25 24.66
N GLN A 23 -16.50 -7.25 25.54
CA GLN A 23 -16.22 -8.65 25.19
C GLN A 23 -17.08 -9.07 24.00
N GLY A 24 -18.26 -8.46 23.84
CA GLY A 24 -19.12 -8.62 22.67
C GLY A 24 -18.42 -8.22 21.37
N VAL A 25 -17.82 -7.03 21.29
CA VAL A 25 -17.13 -6.57 20.07
C VAL A 25 -15.93 -7.44 19.74
N ARG A 26 -15.11 -7.80 20.74
CA ARG A 26 -13.97 -8.73 20.53
C ARG A 26 -14.44 -10.11 20.07
N LYS A 27 -15.52 -10.63 20.65
CA LYS A 27 -16.11 -11.90 20.26
C LYS A 27 -16.67 -11.84 18.85
N ILE A 28 -17.34 -10.74 18.47
CA ILE A 28 -17.87 -10.52 17.12
C ILE A 28 -16.73 -10.48 16.11
N VAL A 29 -15.68 -9.68 16.35
CA VAL A 29 -14.51 -9.59 15.45
C VAL A 29 -13.85 -10.96 15.30
N ARG A 30 -13.51 -11.65 16.40
CA ARG A 30 -12.88 -12.97 16.34
C ARG A 30 -13.76 -14.03 15.67
N THR A 31 -15.05 -14.05 15.97
CA THR A 31 -16.00 -14.99 15.36
C THR A 31 -16.11 -14.73 13.86
N HIS A 32 -16.21 -13.46 13.46
CA HIS A 32 -16.30 -13.08 12.05
C HIS A 32 -15.00 -13.38 11.28
N VAL A 33 -13.83 -13.11 11.87
CA VAL A 33 -12.53 -13.47 11.28
C VAL A 33 -12.38 -15.00 11.15
N MET A 34 -12.66 -15.77 12.21
CA MET A 34 -12.55 -17.24 12.18
C MET A 34 -13.52 -17.87 11.19
N ASN A 35 -14.78 -17.43 11.16
CA ASN A 35 -15.78 -17.95 10.22
C ASN A 35 -15.39 -17.69 8.76
N ASP A 36 -14.75 -16.55 8.49
CA ASP A 36 -14.30 -16.23 7.14
C ASP A 36 -13.03 -16.96 6.75
N HIS A 37 -12.08 -17.19 7.67
CA HIS A 37 -10.96 -18.10 7.44
C HIS A 37 -11.46 -19.50 7.05
N VAL A 38 -12.49 -19.99 7.75
CA VAL A 38 -13.17 -21.25 7.41
C VAL A 38 -13.91 -21.17 6.07
N ARG A 39 -14.57 -20.05 5.76
CA ARG A 39 -15.31 -19.85 4.50
C ARG A 39 -14.39 -19.70 3.30
N GLN A 40 -13.23 -19.05 3.45
CA GLN A 40 -12.19 -19.00 2.42
C GLN A 40 -11.66 -20.40 2.13
N LYS A 41 -11.34 -21.19 3.18
CA LYS A 41 -10.98 -22.62 3.02
C LYS A 41 -12.08 -23.43 2.33
N LYS A 42 -13.35 -23.16 2.65
CA LYS A 42 -14.51 -23.86 2.04
C LYS A 42 -14.79 -23.43 0.59
N HIS A 43 -14.67 -22.13 0.27
CA HIS A 43 -14.78 -21.62 -1.10
C HIS A 43 -13.62 -22.14 -1.96
N GLN A 44 -12.43 -22.27 -1.40
CA GLN A 44 -11.30 -22.93 -2.04
C GLN A 44 -11.62 -24.41 -2.33
N LYS A 45 -12.24 -25.12 -1.39
CA LYS A 45 -12.70 -26.50 -1.59
C LYS A 45 -13.81 -26.65 -2.65
N LEU A 46 -14.83 -25.79 -2.63
CA LEU A 46 -15.95 -25.83 -3.59
C LEU A 46 -15.54 -25.41 -5.00
N ARG A 47 -14.55 -24.52 -5.12
CA ARG A 47 -13.92 -24.14 -6.40
C ARG A 47 -13.10 -25.28 -7.01
N ASN A 48 -12.59 -26.20 -6.18
CA ASN A 48 -11.93 -27.42 -6.64
C ASN A 48 -12.92 -28.48 -7.17
N GLU A 49 -14.21 -28.38 -6.82
CA GLU A 49 -15.21 -29.41 -7.15
C GLU A 49 -16.03 -29.10 -8.42
N ASN A 50 -16.11 -27.83 -8.88
CA ASN A 50 -16.91 -27.43 -10.03
C ASN A 50 -16.10 -26.61 -11.05
N ALA A 51 -15.23 -27.27 -11.83
CA ALA A 51 -14.50 -26.66 -12.95
C ALA A 51 -15.04 -27.19 -14.29
N ALA A 52 -15.97 -26.45 -14.90
CA ALA A 52 -16.32 -26.58 -16.32
C ALA A 52 -16.25 -25.19 -16.99
N PRO A 53 -15.75 -25.07 -18.23
CA PRO A 53 -15.49 -23.78 -18.85
C PRO A 53 -16.73 -23.26 -19.58
N SER A 54 -17.07 -21.97 -19.37
CA SER A 54 -17.99 -21.25 -20.25
C SER A 54 -17.29 -20.00 -20.79
N SER A 55 -17.11 -20.00 -22.11
CA SER A 55 -16.62 -18.88 -22.93
C SER A 55 -17.83 -18.09 -23.44
N ALA A 56 -17.82 -16.78 -23.24
CA ALA A 56 -18.61 -15.84 -24.04
C ALA A 56 -17.93 -14.47 -24.09
N ALA A 57 -17.41 -14.12 -25.26
CA ALA A 57 -16.91 -12.80 -25.61
C ALA A 57 -18.07 -11.80 -25.79
N ARG A 58 -17.87 -10.53 -25.42
CA ARG A 58 -18.66 -9.35 -25.86
C ARG A 58 -17.87 -8.05 -25.69
N PRO A 59 -18.24 -6.96 -26.38
CA PRO A 59 -17.31 -6.15 -27.15
C PRO A 59 -16.92 -4.83 -26.50
N SER A 60 -15.86 -4.27 -27.09
CA SER A 60 -15.23 -2.96 -26.93
C SER A 60 -16.22 -1.84 -26.57
N GLN A 61 -15.92 -1.10 -25.50
CA GLN A 61 -16.57 0.17 -25.19
C GLN A 61 -15.54 1.29 -25.16
N ASP A 62 -15.90 2.33 -25.91
CA ASP A 62 -15.17 3.55 -26.17
C ASP A 62 -14.79 4.35 -24.92
N GLU A 63 -13.69 5.08 -25.08
CA GLU A 63 -13.08 5.99 -24.14
C GLU A 63 -14.07 7.04 -23.61
N ARG A 64 -14.16 7.17 -22.28
CA ARG A 64 -14.72 8.35 -21.62
C ARG A 64 -13.69 8.95 -20.66
N PRO A 65 -13.52 10.29 -20.67
CA PRO A 65 -12.58 10.97 -19.79
C PRO A 65 -13.01 10.82 -18.32
N GLY A 66 -12.03 10.61 -17.44
CA GLY A 66 -12.25 10.29 -16.03
C GLY A 66 -13.13 11.31 -15.31
N SER A 67 -14.08 10.83 -14.50
CA SER A 67 -14.94 11.70 -13.70
C SER A 67 -14.08 12.45 -12.67
N GLN A 68 -14.13 13.77 -12.78
CA GLN A 68 -13.73 14.67 -11.71
C GLN A 68 -14.76 14.52 -10.58
N PHE A 69 -14.36 14.84 -9.34
CA PHE A 69 -15.34 14.90 -8.25
C PHE A 69 -16.48 15.83 -8.67
N GLU A 70 -17.68 15.29 -8.83
CA GLU A 70 -18.86 16.13 -9.01
C GLU A 70 -19.13 16.81 -7.67
N SER A 71 -18.72 18.07 -7.59
CA SER A 71 -18.99 18.91 -6.44
C SER A 71 -20.51 19.04 -6.27
N PRO A 72 -21.08 18.72 -5.09
CA PRO A 72 -22.44 19.17 -4.80
C PRO A 72 -22.47 20.69 -4.92
N ALA A 73 -23.60 21.25 -5.37
CA ALA A 73 -23.81 22.69 -5.49
C ALA A 73 -23.72 23.37 -4.11
N VAL A 74 -22.50 23.61 -3.64
CA VAL A 74 -22.15 24.34 -2.44
C VAL A 74 -21.50 25.63 -2.92
N LYS A 75 -21.89 26.74 -2.29
CA LYS A 75 -21.45 28.10 -2.61
C LYS A 75 -19.95 28.13 -2.85
N ASN A 76 -19.52 28.87 -3.89
CA ASN A 76 -18.13 29.14 -4.26
C ASN A 76 -17.36 29.84 -3.13
N ASP A 77 -17.08 29.14 -2.03
CA ASP A 77 -16.03 29.51 -1.11
C ASP A 77 -14.73 29.06 -1.79
N ALA A 78 -14.13 30.00 -2.54
CA ALA A 78 -12.87 29.76 -3.23
C ALA A 78 -11.85 29.18 -2.23
N VAL A 79 -11.26 28.03 -2.55
CA VAL A 79 -10.30 27.42 -1.63
C VAL A 79 -9.15 28.38 -1.41
N PRO A 80 -8.70 28.53 -0.14
CA PRO A 80 -7.55 29.33 0.19
C PRO A 80 -6.36 28.99 -0.74
N ARG A 81 -5.92 29.98 -1.52
CA ARG A 81 -4.70 29.85 -2.32
C ARG A 81 -3.54 29.59 -1.35
N GLY A 82 -2.93 28.41 -1.42
CA GLY A 82 -1.86 28.01 -0.50
C GLY A 82 -2.26 26.92 0.51
N LEU A 83 -2.89 25.85 0.04
CA LEU A 83 -2.99 24.59 0.79
C LEU A 83 -1.61 24.17 1.31
N GLY A 84 -1.45 24.20 2.64
CA GLY A 84 -0.16 23.96 3.31
C GLY A 84 0.40 25.14 4.11
N TYR A 85 -0.18 26.35 4.00
CA TYR A 85 0.10 27.44 4.92
C TYR A 85 -0.91 27.43 6.10
N PRO A 86 -0.47 27.55 7.36
CA PRO A 86 -1.36 27.48 8.52
C PRO A 86 -2.53 28.48 8.48
N SER A 87 -2.30 29.68 7.94
CA SER A 87 -3.29 30.76 7.82
C SER A 87 -4.39 30.47 6.79
N ALA A 88 -4.13 29.59 5.82
CA ALA A 88 -5.10 29.22 4.81
C ALA A 88 -6.23 28.35 5.42
N LEU A 89 -5.90 27.53 6.42
CA LEU A 89 -6.84 26.57 7.00
C LEU A 89 -7.81 27.20 8.01
N THR A 90 -7.48 28.34 8.64
CA THR A 90 -8.29 28.92 9.72
C THR A 90 -9.53 29.70 9.24
N LEU A 91 -9.59 30.04 7.94
CA LEU A 91 -10.68 30.85 7.37
C LEU A 91 -11.79 30.01 6.72
N TRP A 92 -11.64 28.69 6.70
CA TRP A 92 -12.60 27.77 6.07
C TRP A 92 -13.75 27.43 7.01
N SER A 93 -14.95 27.24 6.46
CA SER A 93 -16.12 26.78 7.24
C SER A 93 -16.16 25.26 7.30
N TYR A 94 -15.94 24.70 8.49
CA TYR A 94 -15.84 23.25 8.69
C TYR A 94 -17.14 22.65 9.24
N PRO A 95 -17.48 21.39 8.88
CA PRO A 95 -18.68 20.69 9.34
C PRO A 95 -18.58 20.20 10.79
N ILE A 96 -17.47 20.48 11.48
CA ILE A 96 -17.23 20.15 12.88
C ILE A 96 -16.61 21.35 13.62
N PRO A 97 -16.77 21.46 14.94
CA PRO A 97 -16.08 22.48 15.73
C PRO A 97 -14.55 22.35 15.63
N MET A 98 -13.87 23.41 15.21
CA MET A 98 -12.43 23.42 15.01
C MET A 98 -11.71 24.15 16.14
N THR A 99 -11.12 23.39 17.07
CA THR A 99 -10.23 23.92 18.12
C THR A 99 -8.82 24.16 17.58
N ALA A 100 -7.95 24.83 18.34
CA ALA A 100 -6.53 24.97 17.99
C ALA A 100 -5.86 23.60 17.77
N ARG A 101 -6.17 22.62 18.64
CA ARG A 101 -5.69 21.23 18.54
C ARG A 101 -6.18 20.57 17.23
N THR A 102 -7.44 20.76 16.87
CA THR A 102 -8.03 20.22 15.63
C THR A 102 -7.38 20.82 14.38
N HIS A 103 -7.14 22.13 14.37
CA HIS A 103 -6.42 22.79 13.26
C HIS A 103 -4.99 22.28 13.13
N ALA A 104 -4.29 22.05 14.25
CA ALA A 104 -2.94 21.50 14.24
C ALA A 104 -2.91 20.09 13.61
N LEU A 105 -3.86 19.21 13.95
CA LEU A 105 -4.00 17.89 13.34
C LEU A 105 -4.30 17.96 11.85
N LEU A 106 -5.19 18.87 11.42
CA LEU A 106 -5.49 19.07 10.00
C LEU A 106 -4.28 19.57 9.23
N ASN A 107 -3.55 20.55 9.77
CA ASN A 107 -2.31 21.04 9.20
C ASN A 107 -1.28 19.91 9.07
N HIS A 108 -1.15 19.10 10.13
CA HIS A 108 -0.25 17.95 10.12
C HIS A 108 -0.62 16.92 9.05
N TYR A 109 -1.91 16.62 8.87
CA TYR A 109 -2.39 15.77 7.78
C TYR A 109 -1.99 16.35 6.41
N VAL A 110 -2.35 17.61 6.16
CA VAL A 110 -2.13 18.28 4.87
C VAL A 110 -0.66 18.32 4.52
N TYR A 111 0.22 18.54 5.50
CA TYR A 111 1.65 18.65 5.26
C TYR A 111 2.35 17.27 5.23
N HIS A 112 2.22 16.45 6.26
CA HIS A 112 3.05 15.25 6.43
C HIS A 112 2.39 13.99 5.87
N VAL A 113 1.09 13.80 6.11
CA VAL A 113 0.40 12.58 5.67
C VAL A 113 0.28 12.55 4.14
N THR A 114 -0.05 13.69 3.50
CA THR A 114 -0.13 13.73 2.03
C THR A 114 1.20 13.46 1.34
N GLU A 115 2.34 13.88 1.92
CA GLU A 115 3.68 13.59 1.41
C GLU A 115 4.01 12.10 1.52
N ARG A 116 3.54 11.45 2.59
CA ARG A 116 3.63 9.99 2.70
C ARG A 116 2.76 9.27 1.67
N LEU A 117 1.59 9.81 1.34
CA LEU A 117 0.69 9.23 0.33
C LEU A 117 1.25 9.31 -1.10
N TYR A 118 2.09 10.32 -1.37
CA TYR A 118 2.84 10.48 -2.62
C TYR A 118 4.34 10.60 -2.31
N PRO A 119 5.02 9.46 -2.07
CA PRO A 119 6.47 9.46 -1.89
C PRO A 119 7.18 10.06 -3.11
N LEU A 120 8.45 10.44 -2.94
CA LEU A 120 9.26 11.09 -3.99
C LEU A 120 8.74 12.48 -4.39
N SER A 121 8.23 13.26 -3.44
CA SER A 121 7.62 14.57 -3.70
C SER A 121 8.53 15.55 -4.45
N LYS A 122 9.86 15.44 -4.29
CA LYS A 122 10.85 16.24 -5.04
C LYS A 122 10.92 15.87 -6.53
N GLN A 123 10.63 14.62 -6.87
CA GLN A 123 10.66 14.08 -8.23
C GLN A 123 9.30 14.21 -8.92
N LEU A 124 8.22 14.46 -8.17
CA LEU A 124 6.86 14.60 -8.71
C LEU A 124 6.58 16.01 -9.25
N LYS A 125 5.75 16.09 -10.30
CA LYS A 125 5.25 17.39 -10.80
C LYS A 125 4.40 18.13 -9.76
N PHE A 126 3.57 17.40 -9.03
CA PHE A 126 2.71 17.91 -7.94
C PHE A 126 2.23 16.74 -7.08
N ASN A 127 1.64 17.03 -5.92
CA ASN A 127 0.98 16.02 -5.07
C ASN A 127 -0.55 16.14 -5.22
N PRO A 128 -1.24 15.16 -5.82
CA PRO A 128 -2.70 15.22 -6.02
C PRO A 128 -3.51 15.36 -4.72
N PHE A 129 -3.03 14.85 -3.59
CA PHE A 129 -3.70 15.01 -2.28
C PHE A 129 -3.49 16.40 -1.64
N ARG A 130 -2.64 17.25 -2.24
CA ARG A 130 -2.51 18.67 -1.88
C ARG A 130 -3.32 19.59 -2.79
N GLY A 131 -4.07 19.03 -3.75
CA GLY A 131 -4.91 19.78 -4.66
C GLY A 131 -6.22 20.26 -4.03
N GLU A 132 -6.79 21.31 -4.63
CA GLU A 132 -8.05 21.94 -4.21
C GLU A 132 -9.21 20.94 -4.13
N ALA A 133 -9.39 20.12 -5.17
CA ALA A 133 -10.50 19.17 -5.26
C ALA A 133 -10.48 18.13 -4.13
N TRP A 134 -9.30 17.59 -3.78
CA TRP A 134 -9.19 16.65 -2.67
C TRP A 134 -9.49 17.34 -1.35
N PHE A 135 -8.96 18.55 -1.14
CA PHE A 135 -9.21 19.29 0.09
C PHE A 135 -10.70 19.57 0.28
N GLN A 136 -11.39 20.15 -0.71
CA GLN A 136 -12.83 20.42 -0.64
C GLN A 136 -13.63 19.16 -0.33
N PHE A 137 -13.38 18.08 -1.07
CA PHE A 137 -14.02 16.79 -0.82
C PHE A 137 -13.82 16.32 0.63
N ALA A 138 -12.58 16.45 1.13
CA ALA A 138 -12.20 15.87 2.40
C ALA A 138 -12.71 16.67 3.61
N VAL A 139 -12.78 18.01 3.51
CA VAL A 139 -13.15 18.87 4.65
C VAL A 139 -14.62 19.27 4.70
N THR A 140 -15.41 19.02 3.65
CA THR A 140 -16.84 19.39 3.62
C THR A 140 -17.74 18.36 4.31
N ASP A 141 -17.27 17.11 4.41
CA ASP A 141 -18.00 16.03 5.09
C ASP A 141 -17.47 15.77 6.51
N ALA A 142 -18.36 15.68 7.50
CA ALA A 142 -17.97 15.48 8.89
C ALA A 142 -17.27 14.13 9.15
N ALA A 143 -17.72 13.04 8.51
CA ALA A 143 -17.09 11.73 8.69
C ALA A 143 -15.69 11.72 8.07
N MET A 144 -15.58 12.26 6.85
CA MET A 144 -14.30 12.38 6.15
C MET A 144 -13.32 13.27 6.92
N LEU A 145 -13.76 14.42 7.42
CA LEU A 145 -12.90 15.32 8.21
C LEU A 145 -12.41 14.68 9.50
N HIS A 146 -13.28 14.00 10.26
CA HIS A 146 -12.82 13.21 11.42
C HIS A 146 -11.82 12.13 11.01
N ALA A 147 -12.00 11.47 9.86
CA ALA A 147 -11.08 10.45 9.38
C ALA A 147 -9.70 10.99 8.95
N LEU A 148 -9.63 12.21 8.42
CA LEU A 148 -8.37 12.92 8.14
C LEU A 148 -7.64 13.25 9.43
N LEU A 149 -8.36 13.78 10.42
CA LEU A 149 -7.82 14.13 11.73
C LEU A 149 -7.31 12.89 12.47
N TYR A 150 -8.04 11.77 12.36
CA TYR A 150 -7.56 10.45 12.78
C TYR A 150 -6.25 10.09 12.09
N SER A 151 -6.17 10.23 10.77
CA SER A 151 -4.95 9.92 10.00
C SER A 151 -3.76 10.78 10.44
N GLY A 152 -3.97 12.08 10.69
CA GLY A 152 -2.96 13.00 11.22
C GLY A 152 -2.50 12.62 12.64
N ALA A 153 -3.44 12.33 13.53
CA ALA A 153 -3.13 11.89 14.90
C ALA A 153 -2.42 10.52 14.94
N ASN A 154 -2.81 9.60 14.04
CA ASN A 154 -2.18 8.30 13.95
C ASN A 154 -0.74 8.41 13.42
N TYR A 155 -0.50 9.26 12.42
CA TYR A 155 0.84 9.55 11.93
C TYR A 155 1.75 10.11 13.02
N LEU A 156 1.26 11.06 13.83
CA LEU A 156 2.00 11.58 14.99
C LEU A 156 2.31 10.48 16.02
N SER A 157 1.32 9.65 16.34
CA SER A 157 1.50 8.52 17.26
C SER A 157 2.59 7.58 16.77
N LEU A 158 2.62 7.30 15.45
CA LEU A 158 3.60 6.45 14.82
C LEU A 158 5.02 7.03 14.85
N LEU A 159 5.18 8.35 14.69
CA LEU A 159 6.46 9.04 14.89
C LEU A 159 6.97 8.90 16.33
N GLU A 160 6.06 8.87 17.31
CA GLU A 160 6.38 8.65 18.72
C GLU A 160 6.58 7.17 19.09
N GLY A 161 6.48 6.25 18.12
CA GLY A 161 6.56 4.80 18.36
C GLY A 161 5.33 4.22 19.08
N LYS A 162 4.21 4.96 19.09
CA LYS A 162 2.94 4.56 19.70
C LYS A 162 1.98 4.05 18.63
N ARG A 163 1.05 3.18 19.03
CA ARG A 163 -0.03 2.68 18.15
C ARG A 163 -1.20 3.65 18.03
N GLU A 164 -1.41 4.43 19.08
CA GLU A 164 -2.54 5.34 19.21
C GLU A 164 -2.22 6.51 20.17
N SER A 165 -3.03 7.54 20.06
CA SER A 165 -3.13 8.72 20.93
C SER A 165 -4.59 8.99 21.26
N GLU A 166 -4.85 9.77 22.31
CA GLU A 166 -6.20 10.23 22.67
C GLU A 166 -6.95 10.85 21.47
N ASP A 167 -6.26 11.67 20.67
CA ASP A 167 -6.83 12.28 19.47
C ASP A 167 -7.20 11.24 18.41
N SER A 168 -6.30 10.28 18.15
CA SER A 168 -6.58 9.23 17.16
C SER A 168 -7.82 8.42 17.56
N VAL A 169 -7.93 8.05 18.84
CA VAL A 169 -9.06 7.28 19.36
C VAL A 169 -10.36 8.09 19.31
N TYR A 170 -10.29 9.37 19.68
CA TYR A 170 -11.44 10.29 19.62
C TYR A 170 -11.96 10.44 18.18
N HIS A 171 -11.07 10.77 17.24
CA HIS A 171 -11.45 11.01 15.85
C HIS A 171 -11.91 9.72 15.15
N LEU A 172 -11.27 8.57 15.40
CA LEU A 172 -11.74 7.27 14.92
C LEU A 172 -13.15 6.94 15.45
N GLY A 173 -13.39 7.15 16.74
CA GLY A 173 -14.70 6.95 17.36
C GLY A 173 -15.79 7.80 16.72
N LYS A 174 -15.51 9.07 16.43
CA LYS A 174 -16.45 9.97 15.75
C LYS A 174 -16.72 9.55 14.31
N THR A 175 -15.69 9.18 13.55
CA THR A 175 -15.82 8.67 12.19
C THR A 175 -16.76 7.47 12.14
N VAL A 176 -16.49 6.43 12.96
CA VAL A 176 -17.30 5.21 13.01
C VAL A 176 -18.73 5.50 13.49
N GLN A 177 -18.91 6.41 14.46
CA GLN A 177 -20.24 6.80 14.93
C GLN A 177 -21.09 7.43 13.82
N ILE A 178 -20.53 8.34 13.03
CA ILE A 178 -21.24 9.01 11.94
C ILE A 178 -21.59 8.00 10.84
N ILE A 179 -20.64 7.15 10.46
CA ILE A 179 -20.83 6.14 9.40
C ILE A 179 -21.90 5.13 9.79
N ASN A 180 -21.86 4.59 11.01
CA ASN A 180 -22.91 3.67 11.48
C ASN A 180 -24.30 4.32 11.46
N ARG A 181 -24.40 5.62 11.79
CA ARG A 181 -25.67 6.35 11.68
C ARG A 181 -26.14 6.50 10.22
N ARG A 182 -25.22 6.66 9.26
CA ARG A 182 -25.56 6.70 7.81
C ARG A 182 -26.11 5.35 7.37
N LEU A 183 -25.41 4.27 7.69
CA LEU A 183 -25.78 2.91 7.31
C LEU A 183 -27.11 2.43 7.94
N GLN A 184 -27.48 2.98 9.10
CA GLN A 184 -28.81 2.73 9.69
C GLN A 184 -29.94 3.44 8.92
N LYS A 185 -29.64 4.54 8.24
CA LYS A 185 -30.63 5.38 7.55
C LYS A 185 -30.78 5.03 6.07
N SER A 186 -29.70 4.63 5.41
CA SER A 186 -29.67 4.30 3.99
C SER A 186 -28.65 3.21 3.72
N VAL A 187 -28.99 2.34 2.77
CA VAL A 187 -28.06 1.34 2.22
C VAL A 187 -27.13 1.98 1.19
N MET A 188 -27.52 3.12 0.59
CA MET A 188 -26.67 3.83 -0.36
C MET A 188 -25.53 4.55 0.36
N VAL A 189 -24.31 4.34 -0.12
CA VAL A 189 -23.09 4.85 0.49
C VAL A 189 -22.41 5.84 -0.45
N ASP A 190 -22.18 7.05 0.06
CA ASP A 190 -21.50 8.13 -0.67
C ASP A 190 -19.97 7.98 -0.68
N ASP A 191 -19.32 8.71 -1.59
CA ASP A 191 -17.86 8.74 -1.72
C ASP A 191 -17.19 9.14 -0.41
N SER A 192 -17.77 10.08 0.36
CA SER A 192 -17.23 10.54 1.63
C SER A 192 -17.20 9.43 2.70
N THR A 193 -18.20 8.56 2.73
CA THR A 193 -18.23 7.40 3.63
C THR A 193 -17.17 6.38 3.23
N ILE A 194 -17.03 6.08 1.93
CA ILE A 194 -15.96 5.19 1.43
C ILE A 194 -14.58 5.79 1.76
N GLY A 195 -14.37 7.08 1.50
CA GLY A 195 -13.13 7.78 1.80
C GLY A 195 -12.77 7.76 3.29
N ALA A 196 -13.76 7.97 4.16
CA ALA A 196 -13.58 7.93 5.60
C ALA A 196 -13.19 6.52 6.08
N LEU A 197 -13.86 5.47 5.59
CA LEU A 197 -13.54 4.07 5.88
C LEU A 197 -12.17 3.66 5.36
N THR A 198 -11.77 4.21 4.22
CA THR A 198 -10.44 4.00 3.65
C THR A 198 -9.35 4.58 4.56
N CYS A 199 -9.55 5.76 5.15
CA CYS A 199 -8.67 6.29 6.19
C CYS A 199 -8.63 5.40 7.44
N VAL A 200 -9.78 4.87 7.88
CA VAL A 200 -9.86 3.96 9.04
C VAL A 200 -9.05 2.69 8.79
N ALA A 201 -9.32 1.98 7.69
CA ALA A 201 -8.62 0.75 7.36
C ALA A 201 -7.10 0.97 7.23
N LEU A 202 -6.67 2.04 6.57
CA LEU A 202 -5.24 2.36 6.44
C LEU A 202 -4.61 2.65 7.81
N GLY A 203 -5.33 3.36 8.68
CA GLY A 203 -4.86 3.63 10.03
C GLY A 203 -4.68 2.36 10.85
N GLU A 204 -5.64 1.43 10.81
CA GLU A 204 -5.52 0.13 11.50
C GLU A 204 -4.33 -0.69 10.99
N SER A 205 -4.08 -0.66 9.68
CA SER A 205 -2.87 -1.27 9.11
C SER A 205 -1.61 -0.64 9.70
N MET A 206 -1.51 0.69 9.65
CA MET A 206 -0.33 1.42 10.13
C MET A 206 -0.09 1.25 11.63
N SER A 207 -1.15 1.09 12.43
CA SER A 207 -1.06 0.92 13.89
C SER A 207 -0.78 -0.53 14.33
N GLY A 208 -0.67 -1.48 13.39
CA GLY A 208 -0.38 -2.88 13.72
C GLY A 208 -1.60 -3.68 14.18
N HIS A 209 -2.81 -3.34 13.71
CA HIS A 209 -4.07 -4.02 14.02
C HIS A 209 -4.59 -4.85 12.83
N LEU A 210 -3.89 -5.94 12.51
CA LEU A 210 -4.23 -6.87 11.41
C LEU A 210 -5.71 -7.28 11.38
N ASP A 211 -6.26 -7.75 12.51
CA ASP A 211 -7.66 -8.20 12.59
C ASP A 211 -8.65 -7.11 12.17
N LEU A 212 -8.40 -5.86 12.59
CA LEU A 212 -9.26 -4.73 12.28
C LEU A 212 -9.11 -4.28 10.83
N TRP A 213 -7.88 -4.28 10.30
CA TRP A 213 -7.64 -4.05 8.88
C TRP A 213 -8.44 -5.05 8.02
N HIS A 214 -8.40 -6.36 8.34
CA HIS A 214 -9.20 -7.36 7.64
C HIS A 214 -10.71 -7.15 7.74
N VAL A 215 -11.23 -6.81 8.92
CA VAL A 215 -12.66 -6.49 9.09
C VAL A 215 -13.03 -5.30 8.21
N HIS A 216 -12.21 -4.24 8.21
CA HIS A 216 -12.49 -3.04 7.46
C HIS A 216 -12.34 -3.21 5.95
N MET A 217 -11.33 -3.93 5.48
CA MET A 217 -11.15 -4.20 4.04
C MET A 217 -12.27 -5.06 3.48
N ARG A 218 -12.76 -6.06 4.23
CA ARG A 218 -13.94 -6.83 3.83
C ARG A 218 -15.19 -5.96 3.77
N GLY A 219 -15.41 -5.14 4.79
CA GLY A 219 -16.52 -4.19 4.79
C GLY A 219 -16.46 -3.24 3.58
N LEU A 220 -15.29 -2.70 3.26
CA LEU A 220 -15.08 -1.82 2.12
C LEU A 220 -15.36 -2.55 0.81
N LYS A 221 -14.85 -3.76 0.65
CA LYS A 221 -15.09 -4.61 -0.53
C LYS A 221 -16.58 -4.88 -0.76
N GLU A 222 -17.32 -5.20 0.30
CA GLU A 222 -18.76 -5.43 0.20
C GLU A 222 -19.53 -4.13 -0.11
N LEU A 223 -19.12 -3.00 0.50
CA LEU A 223 -19.72 -1.69 0.20
C LEU A 223 -19.57 -1.30 -1.27
N ILE A 224 -18.36 -1.48 -1.83
CA ILE A 224 -18.07 -1.19 -3.23
C ILE A 224 -18.90 -2.09 -4.15
N ARG A 225 -19.03 -3.38 -3.81
CA ARG A 225 -19.85 -4.34 -4.57
C ARG A 225 -21.33 -4.02 -4.53
N SER A 226 -21.82 -3.55 -3.38
CA SER A 226 -23.23 -3.19 -3.18
C SER A 226 -23.60 -1.83 -3.76
N ARG A 227 -22.63 -1.09 -4.29
CA ARG A 227 -22.88 0.24 -4.85
C ARG A 227 -23.65 0.07 -6.16
N GLU A 228 -24.96 0.34 -6.09
CA GLU A 228 -25.87 0.28 -7.24
C GLU A 228 -25.67 1.44 -8.23
N ASP A 229 -24.99 2.51 -7.79
CA ASP A 229 -24.71 3.68 -8.63
C ASP A 229 -23.65 3.39 -9.68
N MET A 230 -24.01 3.59 -10.95
CA MET A 230 -23.14 3.50 -12.15
C MET A 230 -22.01 4.55 -12.18
N ASN A 231 -21.89 5.41 -11.16
CA ASN A 231 -20.86 6.42 -11.10
C ASN A 231 -19.56 5.83 -10.55
N PRO A 232 -18.49 5.77 -11.36
CA PRO A 232 -17.20 5.28 -10.89
C PRO A 232 -16.70 6.20 -9.77
N LEU A 233 -16.06 5.60 -8.76
CA LEU A 233 -15.31 6.35 -7.75
C LEU A 233 -14.34 7.30 -8.47
N SER A 234 -14.21 8.52 -7.95
CA SER A 234 -13.22 9.45 -8.46
C SER A 234 -11.82 8.83 -8.45
N HIS A 235 -10.97 9.26 -9.38
CA HIS A 235 -9.62 8.72 -9.52
C HIS A 235 -8.81 8.78 -8.20
N LEU A 236 -8.89 9.89 -7.45
CA LEU A 236 -8.16 10.02 -6.18
C LEU A 236 -8.68 9.09 -5.08
N LEU A 237 -10.00 8.87 -5.04
CA LEU A 237 -10.59 7.95 -4.08
C LEU A 237 -10.26 6.49 -4.42
N ARG A 238 -10.26 6.12 -5.70
CA ARG A 238 -9.77 4.80 -6.17
C ARG A 238 -8.31 4.56 -5.78
N ILE A 239 -7.43 5.52 -6.05
CA ILE A 239 -6.01 5.45 -5.66
C ILE A 239 -5.88 5.25 -4.15
N LYS A 240 -6.62 6.05 -3.36
CA LYS A 240 -6.58 5.96 -1.89
C LYS A 240 -7.05 4.60 -1.39
N LEU A 241 -8.10 4.07 -2.00
CA LEU A 241 -8.67 2.76 -1.69
C LEU A 241 -7.68 1.64 -2.01
N HIS A 242 -7.10 1.62 -3.21
CA HIS A 242 -6.08 0.63 -3.58
C HIS A 242 -4.85 0.71 -2.69
N ARG A 243 -4.38 1.91 -2.35
CA ARG A 243 -3.28 2.08 -1.39
C ARG A 243 -3.59 1.41 -0.06
N THR A 244 -4.82 1.55 0.42
CA THR A 244 -5.23 1.04 1.73
C THR A 244 -5.23 -0.49 1.78
N ASP A 245 -5.63 -1.12 0.68
CA ASP A 245 -5.58 -2.55 0.51
C ASP A 245 -4.12 -3.04 0.38
N VAL A 246 -3.38 -2.46 -0.57
CA VAL A 246 -2.00 -2.86 -0.86
C VAL A 246 -1.07 -2.61 0.33
N ALA A 247 -1.19 -1.48 1.03
CA ALA A 247 -0.33 -1.20 2.19
C ALA A 247 -0.49 -2.24 3.30
N GLY A 248 -1.71 -2.64 3.62
CA GLY A 248 -1.95 -3.68 4.62
C GLY A 248 -1.54 -5.07 4.13
N ALA A 249 -1.82 -5.40 2.88
CA ALA A 249 -1.35 -6.64 2.27
C ALA A 249 0.19 -6.76 2.33
N ILE A 250 0.92 -5.67 2.07
CA ILE A 250 2.39 -5.63 2.23
C ILE A 250 2.79 -5.77 3.70
N ASP A 251 2.22 -4.95 4.59
CA ASP A 251 2.64 -4.89 6.00
C ASP A 251 2.43 -6.21 6.76
N TYR A 252 1.49 -7.04 6.30
CA TYR A 252 1.13 -8.31 6.92
C TYR A 252 1.40 -9.54 6.05
N ALA A 253 2.05 -9.38 4.89
CA ALA A 253 2.30 -10.46 3.92
C ALA A 253 1.02 -11.20 3.45
N GLU A 254 -0.09 -10.48 3.37
CA GLU A 254 -1.41 -10.99 2.99
C GLU A 254 -1.73 -10.74 1.51
N SER A 255 -2.77 -11.39 0.99
CA SER A 255 -3.29 -11.08 -0.35
C SER A 255 -4.23 -9.86 -0.32
N PRO A 256 -4.21 -9.01 -1.37
CA PRO A 256 -5.12 -7.88 -1.48
C PRO A 256 -6.57 -8.34 -1.64
N TYR A 257 -7.50 -7.56 -1.09
CA TYR A 257 -8.93 -7.82 -1.16
C TYR A 257 -9.55 -7.38 -2.47
N LEU A 258 -9.04 -6.31 -3.07
CA LEU A 258 -9.59 -5.65 -4.22
C LEU A 258 -8.86 -6.09 -5.49
N PRO A 259 -9.58 -6.31 -6.61
CA PRO A 259 -8.92 -6.41 -7.89
C PRO A 259 -8.28 -5.06 -8.24
N PHE A 260 -7.19 -5.10 -9.01
CA PHE A 260 -6.58 -3.91 -9.56
C PHE A 260 -6.63 -4.00 -11.08
N GLU A 261 -7.34 -3.07 -11.70
CA GLU A 261 -7.39 -2.93 -13.16
C GLU A 261 -6.52 -1.75 -13.55
N ARG A 262 -5.48 -2.03 -14.33
CA ARG A 262 -4.51 -1.04 -14.74
C ARG A 262 -5.12 -0.08 -15.76
N ALA A 263 -5.03 1.21 -15.48
CA ALA A 263 -5.45 2.25 -16.40
C ALA A 263 -4.61 2.24 -17.68
N ASN A 264 -5.26 2.58 -18.79
CA ASN A 264 -4.61 2.79 -20.08
C ASN A 264 -3.97 4.19 -20.15
N ILE A 265 -2.90 4.39 -19.38
CA ILE A 265 -2.10 5.61 -19.39
C ILE A 265 -0.64 5.26 -19.70
N PRO A 266 0.15 6.21 -20.25
CA PRO A 266 1.57 6.01 -20.46
C PRO A 266 2.26 5.60 -19.15
N ARG A 267 3.10 4.56 -19.23
CA ARG A 267 3.86 4.06 -18.08
C ARG A 267 4.84 5.11 -17.59
N VAL A 268 5.14 5.12 -16.30
CA VAL A 268 6.10 6.04 -15.71
C VAL A 268 7.49 5.88 -16.34
N TRP A 269 7.83 4.68 -16.80
CA TRP A 269 9.09 4.40 -17.51
C TRP A 269 9.06 4.65 -19.02
N SER A 270 7.98 5.23 -19.58
CA SER A 270 8.00 5.68 -20.98
C SER A 270 9.05 6.76 -21.26
N LEU A 271 9.62 7.34 -20.20
CA LEU A 271 10.73 8.28 -20.25
C LEU A 271 12.10 7.62 -20.48
N ILE A 272 12.20 6.29 -20.33
CA ILE A 272 13.43 5.54 -20.55
C ILE A 272 13.55 5.22 -22.05
N PRO A 273 14.71 5.45 -22.70
CA PRO A 273 14.96 5.07 -24.09
C PRO A 273 14.73 3.57 -24.33
N ALA A 274 14.17 3.21 -25.50
CA ALA A 274 13.84 1.83 -25.85
C ALA A 274 15.06 0.88 -25.77
N GLN A 275 16.23 1.34 -26.22
CA GLN A 275 17.47 0.57 -26.12
C GLN A 275 17.82 0.21 -24.66
N GLN A 276 17.67 1.17 -23.74
CA GLN A 276 17.92 0.89 -22.32
C GLN A 276 16.88 -0.08 -21.74
N GLN A 277 15.62 -0.01 -22.19
CA GLN A 277 14.62 -0.99 -21.77
C GLN A 277 14.96 -2.40 -22.24
N GLU A 278 15.40 -2.55 -23.50
CA GLU A 278 15.85 -3.83 -24.06
C GLU A 278 17.05 -4.41 -23.29
N GLU A 279 18.07 -3.59 -23.00
CA GLU A 279 19.23 -3.99 -22.20
C GLU A 279 18.83 -4.46 -20.78
N ILE A 280 17.90 -3.76 -20.12
CA ILE A 280 17.36 -4.14 -18.81
C ILE A 280 16.62 -5.48 -18.91
N TYR A 281 15.76 -5.64 -19.92
CA TYR A 281 14.97 -6.84 -20.14
C TYR A 281 15.86 -8.06 -20.35
N GLU A 282 16.79 -8.01 -21.30
CA GLU A 282 17.68 -9.12 -21.63
C GLU A 282 18.51 -9.55 -20.40
N HIS A 283 19.07 -8.58 -19.68
CA HIS A 283 19.91 -8.89 -18.52
C HIS A 283 19.11 -9.49 -17.36
N LEU A 284 17.95 -8.92 -17.05
CA LEU A 284 17.15 -9.35 -15.91
C LEU A 284 16.48 -10.71 -16.19
N THR A 285 15.90 -10.89 -17.38
CA THR A 285 15.27 -12.17 -17.76
C THR A 285 16.29 -13.29 -17.74
N SER A 286 17.47 -13.11 -18.33
CA SER A 286 18.56 -14.08 -18.30
C SER A 286 18.92 -14.48 -16.87
N THR A 287 19.10 -13.49 -15.98
CA THR A 287 19.47 -13.74 -14.57
C THR A 287 18.37 -14.46 -13.80
N LEU A 288 17.11 -14.06 -13.94
CA LEU A 288 16.00 -14.63 -13.19
C LEU A 288 15.59 -16.02 -13.71
N TYR A 289 15.65 -16.26 -15.02
CA TYR A 289 15.42 -17.59 -15.59
C TYR A 289 16.52 -18.58 -15.18
N GLN A 290 17.80 -18.15 -15.15
CA GLN A 290 18.89 -18.97 -14.63
C GLN A 290 18.70 -19.32 -13.15
N ALA A 291 18.15 -18.41 -12.37
CA ALA A 291 17.81 -18.66 -10.96
C ALA A 291 16.57 -19.56 -10.77
N GLY A 292 15.86 -19.92 -11.84
CA GLY A 292 14.67 -20.77 -11.80
C GLY A 292 13.39 -20.03 -11.38
N VAL A 293 13.33 -18.71 -11.57
CA VAL A 293 12.14 -17.90 -11.27
C VAL A 293 11.06 -18.12 -12.34
N HIS A 294 9.81 -18.24 -11.90
CA HIS A 294 8.66 -18.43 -12.78
C HIS A 294 8.47 -17.25 -13.76
N SER A 295 8.11 -17.53 -15.03
CA SER A 295 7.98 -16.52 -16.10
C SER A 295 7.10 -15.34 -15.72
N ASP A 296 5.93 -15.58 -15.13
CA ASP A 296 5.02 -14.49 -14.75
C ASP A 296 5.64 -13.59 -13.67
N LEU A 297 6.48 -14.12 -12.78
CA LEU A 297 7.20 -13.32 -11.79
C LEU A 297 8.37 -12.56 -12.44
N VAL A 298 9.05 -13.15 -13.42
CA VAL A 298 10.07 -12.46 -14.21
C VAL A 298 9.51 -11.20 -14.86
N GLU A 299 8.34 -11.27 -15.48
CA GLU A 299 7.68 -10.10 -16.09
C GLU A 299 7.37 -9.00 -15.05
N ILE A 300 6.88 -9.39 -13.86
CA ILE A 300 6.63 -8.43 -12.77
C ILE A 300 7.93 -7.76 -12.31
N MET A 301 9.02 -8.53 -12.22
CA MET A 301 10.34 -8.02 -11.83
C MET A 301 10.95 -7.11 -12.90
N VAL A 302 10.69 -7.36 -14.18
CA VAL A 302 11.04 -6.45 -15.28
C VAL A 302 10.31 -5.11 -15.14
N GLU A 303 9.00 -5.13 -14.90
CA GLU A 303 8.25 -3.89 -14.65
C GLU A 303 8.78 -3.13 -13.42
N LEU A 304 9.15 -3.86 -12.35
CA LEU A 304 9.80 -3.27 -11.18
C LEU A 304 11.15 -2.62 -11.53
N ALA A 305 11.95 -3.23 -12.40
CA ALA A 305 13.22 -2.68 -12.85
C ALA A 305 13.01 -1.42 -13.69
N TYR A 306 12.03 -1.40 -14.59
CA TYR A 306 11.67 -0.20 -15.34
C TYR A 306 11.20 0.93 -14.44
N PHE A 307 10.32 0.63 -13.48
CA PHE A 307 9.87 1.59 -12.48
C PHE A 307 11.04 2.17 -11.68
N SER A 308 11.94 1.31 -11.21
CA SER A 308 13.16 1.68 -10.49
C SER A 308 14.04 2.63 -11.30
N SER A 309 14.31 2.27 -12.56
CA SER A 309 15.11 3.08 -13.49
C SER A 309 14.48 4.44 -13.78
N ALA A 310 13.15 4.51 -13.90
CA ALA A 310 12.45 5.77 -14.10
C ALA A 310 12.56 6.71 -12.89
N VAL A 311 12.43 6.13 -11.68
CA VAL A 311 12.65 6.86 -10.43
C VAL A 311 14.10 7.35 -10.33
N LEU A 312 15.09 6.49 -10.63
CA LEU A 312 16.49 6.87 -10.62
C LEU A 312 16.78 8.00 -11.62
N LEU A 313 16.26 7.92 -12.83
CA LEU A 313 16.46 8.96 -13.84
C LEU A 313 15.94 10.32 -13.34
N SER A 314 14.78 10.36 -12.69
CA SER A 314 14.25 11.58 -12.08
C SER A 314 15.05 12.10 -10.87
N LYS A 315 15.82 11.22 -10.20
CA LYS A 315 16.72 11.61 -9.10
C LYS A 315 18.03 12.19 -9.64
N THR A 316 18.54 11.65 -10.75
CA THR A 316 19.80 12.07 -11.38
C THR A 316 19.63 13.33 -12.21
N ASP A 317 18.55 13.44 -12.97
CA ASP A 317 18.24 14.62 -13.77
C ASP A 317 17.12 15.43 -13.13
N SER A 318 17.49 16.57 -12.54
CA SER A 318 16.55 17.46 -11.87
C SER A 318 15.55 18.15 -12.80
N MET A 319 15.73 18.08 -14.13
CA MET A 319 14.75 18.56 -15.11
C MET A 319 13.61 17.56 -15.32
N ILE A 320 13.83 16.29 -15.01
CA ILE A 320 12.83 15.24 -15.15
C ILE A 320 11.91 15.25 -13.93
N ARG A 321 10.61 15.35 -14.19
CA ARG A 321 9.56 15.26 -13.18
C ARG A 321 8.54 14.19 -13.57
N LEU A 322 8.33 13.25 -12.67
CA LEU A 322 7.43 12.12 -12.86
C LEU A 322 5.97 12.59 -12.82
N ASN A 323 5.15 12.01 -13.70
CA ASN A 323 3.71 12.20 -13.65
C ASN A 323 3.13 11.46 -12.42
N PRO A 324 2.45 12.14 -11.49
CA PRO A 324 1.95 11.50 -10.27
C PRO A 324 0.95 10.36 -10.53
N SER A 325 0.08 10.51 -11.53
CA SER A 325 -0.89 9.47 -11.89
C SER A 325 -0.19 8.23 -12.45
N ALA A 326 0.75 8.41 -13.39
CA ALA A 326 1.52 7.28 -13.93
C ALA A 326 2.36 6.58 -12.84
N LEU A 327 3.03 7.35 -11.99
CA LEU A 327 3.81 6.81 -10.87
C LEU A 327 2.92 5.96 -9.95
N THR A 328 1.78 6.50 -9.49
CA THR A 328 0.93 5.77 -8.54
C THR A 328 0.25 4.56 -9.16
N GLU A 329 -0.19 4.67 -10.40
CA GLU A 329 -0.77 3.55 -11.15
C GLU A 329 0.21 2.39 -11.25
N ASP A 330 1.42 2.64 -11.73
CA ASP A 330 2.44 1.60 -11.91
C ASP A 330 2.96 1.07 -10.58
N MET A 331 3.11 1.93 -9.57
CA MET A 331 3.52 1.55 -8.22
C MET A 331 2.54 0.54 -7.60
N TYR A 332 1.24 0.87 -7.59
CA TYR A 332 0.24 -0.03 -7.02
C TYR A 332 -0.01 -1.26 -7.90
N TRP A 333 0.14 -1.15 -9.22
CA TRP A 333 0.09 -2.31 -10.12
C TRP A 333 1.18 -3.32 -9.77
N ILE A 334 2.45 -2.90 -9.73
CA ILE A 334 3.58 -3.79 -9.43
C ILE A 334 3.41 -4.42 -8.05
N GLN A 335 3.05 -3.63 -7.03
CA GLN A 335 2.79 -4.14 -5.69
C GLN A 335 1.64 -5.16 -5.68
N HIS A 336 0.54 -4.88 -6.37
CA HIS A 336 -0.61 -5.77 -6.45
C HIS A 336 -0.26 -7.09 -7.15
N GLN A 337 0.51 -7.04 -8.25
CA GLN A 337 0.97 -8.22 -8.97
C GLN A 337 1.91 -9.08 -8.10
N LEU A 338 2.88 -8.47 -7.40
CA LEU A 338 3.72 -9.17 -6.45
C LEU A 338 2.90 -9.82 -5.31
N LEU A 339 1.89 -9.14 -4.78
CA LEU A 339 1.06 -9.71 -3.72
C LEU A 339 0.12 -10.82 -4.21
N SER A 340 -0.37 -10.70 -5.43
CA SER A 340 -1.34 -11.63 -6.03
C SER A 340 -0.67 -12.78 -6.76
N PHE A 341 0.65 -12.72 -6.95
CA PHE A 341 1.41 -13.74 -7.66
C PHE A 341 1.14 -15.12 -7.08
N SER A 342 0.69 -16.01 -7.94
CA SER A 342 0.41 -17.41 -7.67
C SER A 342 0.94 -18.22 -8.85
N CYS A 343 1.65 -19.32 -8.60
CA CYS A 343 2.12 -20.20 -9.66
C CYS A 343 0.93 -20.99 -10.25
N GLY A 344 0.26 -20.41 -11.26
CA GLY A 344 -0.77 -21.07 -12.08
C GLY A 344 -2.05 -21.53 -11.37
N PRO A 345 -2.98 -22.17 -12.10
CA PRO A 345 -4.25 -22.64 -11.56
C PRO A 345 -4.06 -23.90 -10.72
N ALA A 346 -3.83 -23.71 -9.41
CA ALA A 346 -4.08 -24.70 -8.35
C ALA A 346 -3.64 -26.16 -8.61
N SER A 347 -2.55 -26.38 -9.35
CA SER A 347 -1.97 -27.70 -9.57
C SER A 347 -0.73 -27.86 -8.70
N PHE A 348 -0.91 -28.45 -7.51
CA PHE A 348 0.05 -29.23 -6.73
C PHE A 348 1.46 -28.68 -6.42
N HIS A 349 1.82 -27.47 -6.83
CA HIS A 349 3.07 -26.83 -6.46
C HIS A 349 2.76 -25.61 -5.58
N SER A 350 3.12 -25.70 -4.30
CA SER A 350 3.36 -24.51 -3.49
C SER A 350 4.32 -23.59 -4.24
N ILE A 351 4.12 -22.27 -4.16
CA ILE A 351 5.09 -21.29 -4.68
C ILE A 351 6.50 -21.75 -4.25
N GLY A 352 7.41 -21.92 -5.22
CA GLY A 352 8.76 -22.36 -4.92
C GLY A 352 9.45 -21.36 -3.99
N ASN A 353 10.38 -21.83 -3.14
CA ASN A 353 11.09 -20.93 -2.23
C ASN A 353 11.76 -19.76 -2.98
N ILE A 354 12.28 -20.01 -4.19
CA ILE A 354 12.89 -18.97 -5.02
C ILE A 354 11.89 -17.91 -5.47
N ASP A 355 10.70 -18.32 -5.92
CA ASP A 355 9.63 -17.40 -6.33
C ASP A 355 9.11 -16.60 -5.14
N ALA A 356 8.90 -17.27 -4.00
CA ALA A 356 8.45 -16.63 -2.77
C ALA A 356 9.47 -15.59 -2.28
N ALA A 357 10.75 -15.96 -2.24
CA ALA A 357 11.83 -15.06 -1.85
C ALA A 357 11.98 -13.88 -2.83
N CYS A 358 11.90 -14.13 -4.15
CA CYS A 358 11.96 -13.10 -5.18
C CYS A 358 10.80 -12.10 -5.04
N ARG A 359 9.57 -12.60 -4.89
CA ARG A 359 8.36 -11.82 -4.66
C ARG A 359 8.45 -10.92 -3.42
N LEU A 360 8.86 -11.50 -2.29
CA LEU A 360 9.06 -10.77 -1.02
C LEU A 360 10.17 -9.74 -1.13
N GLY A 361 11.26 -10.08 -1.83
CA GLY A 361 12.35 -9.16 -2.17
C GLY A 361 11.87 -7.96 -2.97
N GLY A 362 11.04 -8.17 -3.99
CA GLY A 362 10.42 -7.09 -4.77
C GLY A 362 9.57 -6.14 -3.91
N LEU A 363 8.78 -6.69 -2.98
CA LEU A 363 7.97 -5.89 -2.05
C LEU A 363 8.83 -5.08 -1.07
N LEU A 364 9.87 -5.68 -0.50
CA LEU A 364 10.84 -4.99 0.37
C LEU A 364 11.58 -3.90 -0.42
N TYR A 365 11.99 -4.21 -1.64
CA TYR A 365 12.64 -3.25 -2.52
C TYR A 365 11.74 -2.04 -2.82
N MET A 366 10.45 -2.27 -3.12
CA MET A 366 9.48 -1.18 -3.29
C MET A 366 9.37 -0.31 -2.03
N LYS A 367 9.35 -0.90 -0.82
CA LYS A 367 9.35 -0.12 0.43
C LYS A 367 10.63 0.72 0.57
N ALA A 368 11.79 0.22 0.13
CA ALA A 368 13.06 0.95 0.19
C ALA A 368 13.06 2.12 -0.81
N LEU A 369 12.64 1.84 -2.05
CA LEU A 369 12.65 2.78 -3.16
C LEU A 369 11.76 4.01 -2.90
N LEU A 370 10.60 3.79 -2.28
CA LEU A 370 9.60 4.84 -2.01
C LEU A 370 9.93 5.68 -0.77
N GLU A 371 10.94 5.32 0.03
CA GLU A 371 11.39 6.11 1.19
C GLU A 371 10.25 6.48 2.17
N GLU A 372 9.24 5.61 2.32
CA GLU A 372 8.03 5.93 3.08
C GLU A 372 8.28 6.02 4.60
N ILE A 373 8.39 7.22 5.16
CA ILE A 373 8.59 7.46 6.60
C ILE A 373 7.36 8.16 7.25
N PRO A 374 6.99 7.83 8.50
CA PRO A 374 7.45 6.68 9.29
C PRO A 374 6.83 5.38 8.79
N HIS A 375 7.57 4.27 8.85
CA HIS A 375 6.99 2.95 8.55
C HIS A 375 5.83 2.63 9.50
N SER A 376 4.93 1.75 9.06
CA SER A 376 3.91 1.17 9.94
C SER A 376 4.53 0.55 11.19
N TYR A 377 3.70 0.33 12.21
CA TYR A 377 4.13 -0.16 13.51
C TYR A 377 4.85 -1.52 13.40
N THR A 378 4.39 -2.40 12.50
CA THR A 378 5.06 -3.67 12.19
C THR A 378 6.29 -3.48 11.30
N GLY A 379 6.31 -2.42 10.49
CA GLY A 379 7.38 -2.14 9.54
C GLY A 379 7.58 -3.31 8.55
N PRO A 380 8.82 -3.60 8.13
CA PRO A 380 9.11 -4.70 7.21
C PRO A 380 9.26 -6.07 7.92
N THR A 381 9.00 -6.17 9.22
CA THR A 381 9.41 -7.33 10.03
C THR A 381 8.81 -8.65 9.58
N ILE A 382 7.52 -8.67 9.21
CA ILE A 382 6.82 -9.88 8.76
C ILE A 382 7.41 -10.36 7.42
N LEU A 383 7.52 -9.46 6.44
CA LEU A 383 8.13 -9.77 5.14
C LEU A 383 9.59 -10.25 5.28
N LEU A 384 10.35 -9.70 6.21
CA LEU A 384 11.74 -10.11 6.46
C LEU A 384 11.84 -11.52 7.03
N ASP A 385 10.94 -11.87 7.95
CA ASP A 385 10.94 -13.20 8.56
C ASP A 385 10.53 -14.28 7.55
N GLU A 386 9.53 -13.99 6.72
CA GLU A 386 9.15 -14.87 5.60
C GLU A 386 10.27 -14.98 4.56
N LEU A 387 10.91 -13.86 4.20
CA LEU A 387 12.03 -13.86 3.25
C LEU A 387 13.15 -14.76 3.76
N ARG A 388 13.54 -14.60 5.03
CA ARG A 388 14.55 -15.44 5.67
C ARG A 388 14.17 -16.92 5.60
N THR A 389 12.94 -17.26 5.97
CA THR A 389 12.45 -18.65 5.96
C THR A 389 12.54 -19.28 4.58
N HIS A 390 12.20 -18.53 3.52
CA HIS A 390 12.33 -19.04 2.15
C HIS A 390 13.79 -19.15 1.71
N LEU A 391 14.64 -18.19 2.05
CA LEU A 391 16.08 -18.25 1.75
C LEU A 391 16.76 -19.46 2.41
N GLU A 392 16.39 -19.83 3.64
CA GLU A 392 16.89 -21.04 4.32
C GLU A 392 16.58 -22.32 3.53
N GLY A 393 15.48 -22.32 2.78
CA GLY A 393 15.04 -23.45 1.97
C GLY A 393 15.60 -23.49 0.55
N ILE A 394 16.55 -22.63 0.20
CA ILE A 394 17.17 -22.58 -1.13
C ILE A 394 18.65 -22.99 -1.03
N ALA A 395 19.04 -24.00 -1.79
CA ALA A 395 20.45 -24.32 -1.97
C ALA A 395 21.08 -23.29 -2.93
N SER A 396 22.16 -22.65 -2.50
CA SER A 396 22.92 -21.73 -3.35
C SER A 396 23.69 -22.51 -4.42
N ASP A 397 23.66 -22.02 -5.65
CA ASP A 397 24.44 -22.50 -6.79
C ASP A 397 24.86 -21.31 -7.69
N GLU A 398 25.59 -21.60 -8.77
CA GLU A 398 26.05 -20.57 -9.71
C GLU A 398 24.91 -19.85 -10.47
N GLY A 399 23.76 -20.52 -10.65
CA GLY A 399 22.62 -19.96 -11.39
C GLY A 399 21.79 -18.98 -10.56
N ASN A 400 21.74 -19.16 -9.24
CA ASN A 400 20.91 -18.35 -8.34
C ASN A 400 21.70 -17.39 -7.43
N SER A 401 23.04 -17.47 -7.38
CA SER A 401 23.88 -16.68 -6.46
C SER A 401 23.65 -15.17 -6.56
N SER A 402 23.43 -14.63 -7.76
CA SER A 402 23.22 -13.20 -7.98
C SER A 402 21.89 -12.72 -7.37
N LEU A 403 20.81 -13.50 -7.57
CA LEU A 403 19.50 -13.20 -6.99
C LEU A 403 19.55 -13.35 -5.46
N LEU A 404 20.12 -14.45 -4.95
CA LEU A 404 20.25 -14.68 -3.50
C LEU A 404 21.07 -13.59 -2.82
N THR A 405 22.14 -13.12 -3.47
CA THR A 405 22.93 -12.00 -2.95
C THR A 405 22.09 -10.73 -2.84
N TRP A 406 21.34 -10.36 -3.90
CA TRP A 406 20.48 -9.18 -3.88
C TRP A 406 19.41 -9.26 -2.77
N LEU A 407 18.74 -10.42 -2.64
CA LEU A 407 17.75 -10.67 -1.59
C LEU A 407 18.35 -10.58 -0.18
N THR A 408 19.54 -11.13 0.02
CA THR A 408 20.25 -11.11 1.29
C THR A 408 20.70 -9.69 1.67
N LEU A 409 21.16 -8.91 0.71
CA LEU A 409 21.52 -7.49 0.91
C LEU A 409 20.29 -6.64 1.28
N LEU A 410 19.14 -6.88 0.64
CA LEU A 410 17.87 -6.25 1.04
C LEU A 410 17.48 -6.62 2.48
N GLY A 411 17.61 -7.90 2.84
CA GLY A 411 17.38 -8.38 4.20
C GLY A 411 18.26 -7.66 5.23
N LEU A 412 19.56 -7.50 4.93
CA LEU A 412 20.51 -6.75 5.77
C LEU A 412 20.10 -5.28 5.94
N GLN A 413 19.64 -4.63 4.86
CA GLN A 413 19.25 -3.22 4.87
C GLN A 413 18.10 -2.93 5.85
N PHE A 414 17.09 -3.79 5.89
CA PHE A 414 15.90 -3.57 6.70
C PHE A 414 15.96 -4.17 8.11
N THR A 415 16.87 -5.12 8.34
CA THR A 415 17.01 -5.72 9.67
C THR A 415 17.60 -4.72 10.65
N LYS A 416 16.92 -4.53 11.80
CA LYS A 416 17.42 -3.66 12.89
C LYS A 416 18.12 -4.43 14.00
N GLN A 417 17.66 -5.66 14.28
CA GLN A 417 18.14 -6.50 15.38
C GLN A 417 19.44 -7.25 15.02
N ASP A 418 20.27 -7.52 16.03
CA ASP A 418 21.60 -8.10 15.82
C ASP A 418 21.55 -9.57 15.40
N LEU A 419 20.64 -10.38 15.96
CA LEU A 419 20.56 -11.81 15.63
C LEU A 419 20.15 -12.08 14.17
N PRO A 420 19.05 -11.50 13.64
CA PRO A 420 18.72 -11.70 12.23
C PRO A 420 19.77 -11.06 11.30
N LYS A 421 20.45 -9.97 11.71
CA LYS A 421 21.58 -9.41 10.94
C LYS A 421 22.73 -10.40 10.80
N GLN A 422 23.09 -11.08 11.89
CA GLN A 422 24.13 -12.11 11.88
C GLN A 422 23.76 -13.26 10.95
N TRP A 423 22.48 -13.66 10.92
CA TRP A 423 22.00 -14.68 10.00
C TRP A 423 22.20 -14.26 8.54
N PHE A 424 21.71 -13.08 8.14
CA PHE A 424 21.87 -12.62 6.75
C PHE A 424 23.34 -12.42 6.37
N ALA A 425 24.18 -11.93 7.27
CA ALA A 425 25.61 -11.77 7.02
C ALA A 425 26.33 -13.11 6.82
N LYS A 426 25.97 -14.12 7.62
CA LYS A 426 26.46 -15.49 7.46
C LYS A 426 26.01 -16.08 6.12
N HIS A 427 24.72 -15.96 5.79
CA HIS A 427 24.18 -16.46 4.54
C HIS A 427 24.84 -15.80 3.32
N LEU A 428 25.10 -14.50 3.37
CA LEU A 428 25.85 -13.78 2.33
C LEU A 428 27.26 -14.35 2.13
N SER A 429 27.93 -14.71 3.21
CA SER A 429 29.28 -15.31 3.18
C SER A 429 29.28 -16.72 2.59
N GLU A 430 28.20 -17.47 2.77
CA GLU A 430 28.00 -18.81 2.19
C GLU A 430 27.76 -18.71 0.67
N ILE A 431 26.95 -17.75 0.21
CA ILE A 431 26.70 -17.49 -1.22
C ILE A 431 27.97 -17.01 -1.93
N ALA A 432 28.80 -16.19 -1.27
CA ALA A 432 30.03 -15.63 -1.84
C ALA A 432 31.11 -16.67 -2.20
N GLN A 433 30.91 -17.95 -1.88
CA GLN A 433 31.81 -19.05 -2.24
C GLN A 433 31.68 -19.48 -3.70
N PHE A 434 30.56 -19.14 -4.37
CA PHE A 434 30.38 -19.38 -5.79
C PHE A 434 31.02 -18.22 -6.57
N PRO A 435 31.81 -18.48 -7.64
CA PRO A 435 32.21 -17.42 -8.54
C PRO A 435 30.92 -16.78 -9.05
N LEU A 436 30.76 -15.48 -8.81
CA LEU A 436 29.62 -14.72 -9.32
C LEU A 436 29.57 -14.94 -10.83
N GLY A 437 28.67 -15.83 -11.25
CA GLY A 437 28.67 -16.43 -12.58
C GLY A 437 28.80 -15.34 -13.65
N LEU A 438 29.79 -15.50 -14.53
CA LEU A 438 30.11 -14.63 -15.66
C LEU A 438 29.74 -13.16 -15.44
N GLY A 439 30.38 -12.57 -14.45
CA GLY A 439 30.45 -11.12 -14.28
C GLY A 439 30.23 -10.71 -12.84
N SER A 440 31.29 -10.20 -12.21
CA SER A 440 31.15 -9.20 -11.14
C SER A 440 30.23 -8.03 -11.55
N SER A 441 29.89 -7.91 -12.84
CA SER A 441 28.84 -7.08 -13.39
C SER A 441 27.42 -7.49 -12.99
N SER A 442 27.03 -8.76 -12.79
CA SER A 442 25.60 -9.17 -12.64
C SER A 442 24.98 -8.80 -11.28
N ILE A 443 25.72 -8.95 -10.17
CA ILE A 443 25.31 -8.41 -8.86
C ILE A 443 25.37 -6.89 -8.85
N LEU A 444 26.42 -6.32 -9.43
CA LEU A 444 26.48 -4.87 -9.63
C LEU A 444 25.35 -4.39 -10.54
N SER A 445 24.85 -5.22 -11.46
CA SER A 445 23.75 -4.90 -12.37
C SER A 445 22.44 -4.99 -11.63
N LEU A 446 22.09 -6.07 -10.92
CA LEU A 446 20.89 -6.09 -10.08
C LEU A 446 20.91 -4.97 -9.04
N HIS A 447 22.05 -4.69 -8.42
CA HIS A 447 22.22 -3.58 -7.47
C HIS A 447 22.28 -2.19 -8.15
N LYS A 448 22.67 -2.06 -9.42
CA LYS A 448 22.60 -0.79 -10.19
C LYS A 448 21.20 -0.57 -10.77
N LEU A 449 20.51 -1.63 -11.17
CA LEU A 449 19.14 -1.67 -11.68
C LEU A 449 18.13 -1.41 -10.56
N PHE A 450 18.39 -1.98 -9.38
CA PHE A 450 17.57 -1.88 -8.18
C PHE A 450 18.27 -1.15 -7.03
N SER A 451 19.24 -0.27 -7.24
CA SER A 451 19.62 0.63 -6.15
C SER A 451 19.93 2.03 -6.64
N THR A 452 19.36 2.96 -5.89
CA THR A 452 19.87 4.31 -5.75
C THR A 452 20.30 4.43 -4.30
N SER A 453 21.50 4.95 -4.04
CA SER A 453 22.08 5.31 -2.73
C SER A 453 22.85 4.24 -1.93
N SER A 454 24.09 3.97 -2.38
CA SER A 454 25.21 3.60 -1.50
C SER A 454 25.49 4.69 -0.43
N GLU A 455 25.03 5.93 -0.62
CA GLU A 455 25.37 7.07 0.24
C GLU A 455 24.55 7.17 1.54
N ARG A 456 23.42 6.46 1.68
CA ARG A 456 22.63 6.47 2.94
C ARG A 456 23.06 5.41 3.95
N MET A 457 23.92 4.47 3.56
CA MET A 457 24.49 3.45 4.45
C MET A 457 25.28 4.08 5.62
N ASN A 458 25.75 5.32 5.47
CA ASN A 458 26.49 6.06 6.50
C ASN A 458 25.65 6.99 7.40
N ARG A 459 24.34 7.20 7.15
CA ARG A 459 23.53 8.18 7.91
C ARG A 459 22.48 7.59 8.85
N ILE A 460 22.20 6.29 8.77
CA ILE A 460 21.19 5.64 9.64
C ILE A 460 21.79 5.19 10.99
N THR A 461 23.11 5.26 11.15
CA THR A 461 23.81 5.02 12.42
C THR A 461 24.00 6.29 13.28
N SER A 462 23.50 7.46 12.85
CA SER A 462 23.59 8.70 13.64
C SER A 462 22.25 9.44 13.73
N VAL A 463 21.41 9.01 14.68
CA VAL A 463 20.44 9.89 15.33
C VAL A 463 20.73 9.85 16.82
N PRO A 464 21.23 10.97 17.38
CA PRO A 464 20.38 11.69 18.31
C PRO A 464 20.35 13.20 18.06
N LYS A 465 19.24 13.83 18.47
CA LYS A 465 18.90 15.27 18.50
C LYS A 465 18.05 15.78 17.33
N MET A 466 16.75 15.48 17.40
CA MET A 466 15.70 16.45 17.06
C MET A 466 14.52 16.27 18.04
N LEU A 467 14.79 16.63 19.29
CA LEU A 467 13.82 17.01 20.31
C LEU A 467 14.39 18.25 20.99
N GLU A 468 14.37 19.36 20.26
CA GLU A 468 14.56 20.72 20.75
C GLU A 468 14.18 21.64 19.58
N LEU A 469 12.88 21.91 19.46
CA LEU A 469 12.23 23.17 19.05
C LEU A 469 10.72 22.96 19.00
#